data_AF-A0A1C5PMF4-F1
#
_entry.id   AF-A0A1C5PMF4-F1
#
_cell.length_a   1.000
_cell.length_b   1.000
_cell.length_c   1.000
_cell.angle_alpha   90.00
_cell.angle_beta   90.00
_cell.angle_gamma   90.00
#
_symmetry.space_group_name_H-M   'P 1'
#
loop_
_entity.id
_entity.type
_entity.pdbx_description
1 polymer ?
#
loop_
_entity_poly.entity_id
_entity_poly.type
_entity_poly.pdbx_seq_one_letter_code
_entity_poly.pdbx_strand_id
1 'polypeptide(L)'
;MPSNQEKVSPDAKAKKAVNSVYGKKTDPIYGYEVDTLEADHIMPLKEITEQSGLDQLSFEDQKAIANLEENFMGLGKRTNASKGAKSISAWSGHSKLEAISEEAQQFLNQKDEAARAAIAKAISERLGKK
;
A
#
# COMPACT_ATOMS: atom_id res chain seq x y z
N MET A 1 -12.81 20.38 -6.33
CA MET A 1 -12.12 19.08 -6.45
C MET A 1 -11.99 18.50 -5.06
N PRO A 2 -12.42 17.26 -4.82
CA PRO A 2 -12.18 16.55 -3.56
C PRO A 2 -10.69 16.59 -3.19
N SER A 3 -10.43 16.69 -1.89
CA SER A 3 -9.05 16.84 -1.40
C SER A 3 -8.24 15.58 -1.67
N ASN A 4 -6.91 15.70 -1.77
CA ASN A 4 -6.05 14.51 -1.81
C ASN A 4 -6.33 13.58 -0.62
N GLN A 5 -6.83 14.09 0.52
CA GLN A 5 -7.20 13.29 1.70
C GLN A 5 -8.38 12.32 1.47
N GLU A 6 -9.30 12.62 0.55
CA GLU A 6 -10.43 11.75 0.20
C GLU A 6 -10.04 10.64 -0.78
N LYS A 7 -8.91 10.80 -1.48
CA LYS A 7 -8.33 9.78 -2.39
C LYS A 7 -7.47 8.75 -1.64
N VAL A 8 -6.93 9.09 -0.46
CA VAL A 8 -5.77 8.42 0.19
C VAL A 8 -6.04 7.60 1.42
N SER A 9 -7.21 7.68 2.03
CA SER A 9 -7.42 6.91 3.25
C SER A 9 -7.73 5.47 2.87
N PRO A 10 -7.01 4.46 3.40
CA PRO A 10 -7.36 3.07 3.22
C PRO A 10 -8.83 2.87 3.53
N ASP A 11 -9.59 2.39 2.55
CA ASP A 11 -11.02 2.23 2.68
C ASP A 11 -11.39 1.04 3.61
N ALA A 12 -12.68 0.88 3.88
CA ALA A 12 -13.15 -0.22 4.71
C ALA A 12 -12.81 -1.60 4.10
N LYS A 13 -12.70 -1.69 2.78
CA LYS A 13 -12.36 -2.93 2.08
C LYS A 13 -10.89 -3.30 2.35
N ALA A 14 -9.97 -2.36 2.22
CA ALA A 14 -8.54 -2.56 2.51
C ALA A 14 -8.32 -2.96 3.98
N LYS A 15 -8.98 -2.27 4.91
CA LYS A 15 -8.90 -2.59 6.35
C LYS A 15 -9.41 -4.00 6.67
N LYS A 16 -10.48 -4.43 5.99
CA LYS A 16 -11.04 -5.78 6.13
C LYS A 16 -10.13 -6.83 5.50
N ALA A 17 -9.56 -6.55 4.32
CA ALA A 17 -8.69 -7.48 3.61
C ALA A 17 -7.46 -7.86 4.46
N VAL A 18 -6.80 -6.86 5.06
CA VAL A 18 -5.60 -7.09 5.89
C VAL A 18 -5.92 -7.71 7.26
N ASN A 19 -7.17 -7.68 7.71
CA ASN A 19 -7.61 -8.27 8.97
C ASN A 19 -8.57 -9.46 8.76
N SER A 20 -8.48 -10.15 7.62
CA SER A 20 -9.39 -11.26 7.26
C SER A 20 -9.26 -12.50 8.15
N VAL A 21 -8.12 -12.65 8.84
CA VAL A 21 -7.87 -13.75 9.78
C VAL A 21 -8.34 -13.37 11.19
N TYR A 22 -9.15 -14.24 11.80
CA TYR A 22 -9.58 -14.12 13.20
C TYR A 22 -8.44 -14.46 14.16
N GLY A 23 -8.35 -13.73 15.27
CA GLY A 23 -7.31 -13.90 16.29
C GLY A 23 -6.10 -12.99 16.13
N LYS A 24 -5.03 -13.31 16.86
CA LYS A 24 -3.74 -12.61 16.80
C LYS A 24 -3.17 -12.72 15.39
N LYS A 25 -2.61 -11.62 14.92
CA LYS A 25 -1.94 -11.50 13.62
C LYS A 25 -0.46 -11.29 13.86
N THR A 26 0.32 -11.57 12.85
CA THR A 26 1.77 -11.40 12.89
C THR A 26 2.15 -10.25 11.99
N ASP A 27 2.97 -9.32 12.48
CA ASP A 27 3.58 -8.31 11.63
C ASP A 27 4.44 -9.01 10.55
N PRO A 28 4.20 -8.72 9.26
CA PRO A 28 4.81 -9.50 8.17
C PRO A 28 6.30 -9.21 7.97
N ILE A 29 6.86 -8.22 8.69
CA ILE A 29 8.25 -7.80 8.53
C ILE A 29 9.09 -8.26 9.72
N TYR A 30 8.56 -8.06 10.93
CA TYR A 30 9.29 -8.30 12.18
C TYR A 30 8.74 -9.46 13.02
N GLY A 31 7.66 -10.11 12.59
CA GLY A 31 7.18 -11.33 13.23
C GLY A 31 6.52 -11.17 14.60
N TYR A 32 6.34 -9.94 15.10
CA TYR A 32 5.68 -9.73 16.40
C TYR A 32 4.16 -9.82 16.29
N GLU A 33 3.50 -10.28 17.35
CA GLU A 33 2.05 -10.42 17.39
C GLU A 33 1.34 -9.07 17.60
N VAL A 34 0.20 -8.91 16.93
CA VAL A 34 -0.71 -7.77 17.04
C VAL A 34 -2.17 -8.24 17.06
N ASP A 35 -3.05 -7.46 17.69
CA ASP A 35 -4.50 -7.71 17.64
C ASP A 35 -5.09 -7.36 16.26
N THR A 36 -4.59 -6.27 15.68
CA THR A 36 -5.03 -5.72 14.39
C THR A 36 -3.84 -5.22 13.58
N LEU A 37 -3.92 -5.38 12.26
CA LEU A 37 -3.02 -4.75 11.30
C LEU A 37 -3.61 -3.43 10.80
N GLU A 38 -2.75 -2.44 10.61
CA GLU A 38 -3.07 -1.20 9.91
C GLU A 38 -2.90 -1.43 8.41
N ALA A 39 -3.91 -1.12 7.61
CA ALA A 39 -3.76 -1.11 6.15
C ALA A 39 -2.93 0.11 5.75
N ASP A 40 -1.82 -0.11 5.05
CA ASP A 40 -0.97 0.95 4.53
C ASP A 40 -0.70 0.78 3.04
N HIS A 41 -0.45 1.89 2.35
CA HIS A 41 -0.17 1.88 0.92
C HIS A 41 1.25 1.40 0.66
N ILE A 42 1.40 0.41 -0.21
CA ILE A 42 2.68 -0.10 -0.69
C ILE A 42 3.39 0.99 -1.51
N MET A 43 2.72 1.47 -2.57
CA MET A 43 3.12 2.63 -3.36
C MET A 43 2.39 3.86 -2.79
N PRO A 44 3.11 4.89 -2.32
CA PRO A 44 2.48 6.04 -1.68
C PRO A 44 1.72 6.88 -2.70
N LEU A 45 0.63 7.53 -2.27
CA LEU A 45 -0.23 8.31 -3.18
C LEU A 45 0.56 9.32 -4.02
N LYS A 46 1.56 9.99 -3.43
CA LYS A 46 2.36 10.97 -4.17
C LYS A 46 2.90 10.38 -5.48
N GLU A 47 3.46 9.19 -5.43
CA GLU A 47 3.98 8.50 -6.62
C GLU A 47 2.85 8.06 -7.56
N ILE A 48 1.69 7.66 -7.01
CA ILE A 48 0.51 7.30 -7.81
C ILE A 48 0.02 8.52 -8.60
N THR A 49 -0.10 9.68 -7.95
CA THR A 49 -0.56 10.92 -8.59
C THR A 49 0.38 11.44 -9.67
N GLU A 50 1.63 11.00 -9.65
CA GLU A 50 2.65 11.32 -10.64
C GLU A 50 2.68 10.29 -11.80
N GLN A 51 1.86 9.23 -11.76
CA GLN A 51 1.76 8.27 -12.86
C GLN A 51 1.15 8.89 -14.10
N SER A 52 1.83 8.71 -15.23
CA SER A 52 1.38 9.21 -16.54
C SER A 52 -0.01 8.69 -16.88
N GLY A 53 -0.90 9.61 -17.25
CA GLY A 53 -2.26 9.29 -17.72
C GLY A 53 -3.30 9.13 -16.61
N LEU A 54 -2.91 9.11 -15.34
CA LEU A 54 -3.87 9.09 -14.22
C LEU A 54 -4.71 10.37 -14.16
N ASP A 55 -4.08 11.52 -14.45
CA ASP A 55 -4.71 12.84 -14.50
C ASP A 55 -5.80 12.96 -15.57
N GLN A 56 -5.76 12.10 -16.60
CA GLN A 56 -6.76 12.04 -17.65
C GLN A 56 -8.01 11.25 -17.22
N LEU A 57 -7.95 10.46 -16.14
CA LEU A 57 -9.07 9.63 -15.69
C LEU A 57 -10.06 10.41 -14.82
N SER A 58 -11.28 9.89 -14.70
CA SER A 58 -12.30 10.45 -13.81
C SER A 58 -11.82 10.41 -12.35
N PHE A 59 -12.37 11.28 -11.50
CA PHE A 59 -12.02 11.26 -10.07
C PHE A 59 -12.30 9.89 -9.42
N GLU A 60 -13.43 9.26 -9.77
CA GLU A 60 -13.80 7.93 -9.24
C GLU A 60 -12.79 6.86 -9.68
N ASP A 61 -12.31 6.92 -10.92
CA ASP A 61 -11.27 6.01 -11.41
C ASP A 61 -9.93 6.24 -10.71
N GLN A 62 -9.53 7.50 -10.52
CA GLN A 62 -8.30 7.83 -9.78
C GLN A 62 -8.38 7.29 -8.35
N LYS A 63 -9.53 7.45 -7.68
CA LYS A 63 -9.76 6.93 -6.33
C LYS A 63 -9.74 5.40 -6.30
N ALA A 64 -10.36 4.75 -7.27
CA ALA A 64 -10.36 3.28 -7.38
C ALA A 64 -8.96 2.72 -7.65
N ILE A 65 -8.14 3.40 -8.46
CA ILE A 65 -6.74 3.03 -8.70
C ILE A 65 -5.89 3.22 -7.44
N ALA A 66 -6.04 4.34 -6.74
CA ALA A 66 -5.31 4.60 -5.50
C ALA A 66 -5.62 3.55 -4.42
N ASN A 67 -6.86 3.05 -4.39
CA ASN A 67 -7.35 2.03 -3.45
C ASN A 67 -7.39 0.61 -4.04
N LEU A 68 -6.51 0.29 -4.99
CA LEU A 68 -6.35 -1.10 -5.44
C LEU A 68 -5.89 -1.98 -4.28
N GLU A 69 -6.47 -3.18 -4.19
CA GLU A 69 -6.17 -4.12 -3.11
C GLU A 69 -4.71 -4.55 -3.11
N GLU A 70 -4.12 -4.67 -4.30
CA GLU A 70 -2.72 -4.97 -4.55
C GLU A 70 -1.78 -3.87 -4.01
N ASN A 71 -2.27 -2.66 -3.82
CA ASN A 71 -1.51 -1.54 -3.28
C ASN A 71 -1.57 -1.44 -1.75
N PHE A 72 -2.18 -2.42 -1.06
CA PHE A 72 -2.24 -2.42 0.40
C PHE A 72 -1.44 -3.56 1.02
N MET A 73 -0.85 -3.25 2.17
CA MET A 73 -0.22 -4.22 3.05
C MET A 73 -0.70 -4.00 4.48
N GLY A 74 -0.97 -5.09 5.20
CA GLY A 74 -1.23 -5.03 6.63
C GLY A 74 0.07 -4.92 7.39
N LEU A 75 0.26 -3.84 8.14
CA LEU A 75 1.45 -3.60 8.96
C LEU A 75 1.06 -3.48 10.43
N GLY A 76 1.91 -4.00 11.32
CA GLY A 76 1.76 -3.73 12.74
C GLY A 76 1.93 -2.23 13.01
N LYS A 77 1.27 -1.70 14.04
CA LYS A 77 1.21 -0.25 14.31
C LYS A 77 2.58 0.42 14.36
N ARG A 78 3.59 -0.23 14.96
CA ARG A 78 4.95 0.31 15.07
C ARG A 78 5.65 0.34 13.71
N THR A 79 5.47 -0.73 12.92
CA THR A 79 6.00 -0.87 11.56
C THR A 79 5.41 0.20 10.64
N ASN A 80 4.08 0.30 10.62
CA ASN A 80 3.33 1.31 9.86
C ASN A 80 3.80 2.74 10.17
N ALA A 81 3.88 3.08 11.46
CA ALA A 81 4.32 4.42 11.89
C ALA A 81 5.75 4.74 11.45
N SER A 82 6.64 3.74 11.38
CA SER A 82 8.01 3.94 10.95
C SER A 82 8.19 4.04 9.44
N LYS A 83 7.35 3.38 8.65
CA LYS A 83 7.38 3.50 7.18
C LYS A 83 6.99 4.91 6.74
N GLY A 84 5.90 5.43 7.31
CA GLY A 84 5.36 6.73 6.95
C GLY A 84 5.04 6.83 5.46
N ALA A 85 5.41 7.95 4.84
CA ALA A 85 5.10 8.24 3.43
C ALA A 85 6.04 7.58 2.40
N LYS A 86 6.99 6.75 2.83
CA LYS A 86 7.88 6.03 1.90
C LYS A 86 7.14 4.88 1.23
N SER A 87 7.57 4.49 0.03
CA SER A 87 7.19 3.18 -0.52
C SER A 87 7.72 2.05 0.39
N ILE A 88 7.09 0.88 0.31
CA ILE A 88 7.52 -0.26 1.12
C ILE A 88 8.97 -0.69 0.78
N SER A 89 9.37 -0.54 -0.48
CA SER A 89 10.72 -0.89 -0.97
C SER A 89 11.79 0.14 -0.59
N ALA A 90 11.44 1.43 -0.52
CA ALA A 90 12.36 2.51 -0.14
C ALA A 90 12.50 2.68 1.38
N TRP A 91 11.71 1.96 2.16
CA TRP A 91 11.78 2.01 3.61
C TRP A 91 12.86 1.06 4.14
N SER A 92 13.85 1.62 4.83
CA SER A 92 15.02 0.92 5.36
C SER A 92 14.80 0.20 6.70
N GLY A 93 13.55 -0.01 7.12
CA GLY A 93 13.22 -0.59 8.41
C GLY A 93 13.03 0.41 9.56
N HIS A 94 12.60 -0.14 10.69
CA HIS A 94 12.34 0.57 11.93
C HIS A 94 13.62 0.74 12.74
N SER A 95 13.95 1.98 13.12
CA SER A 95 15.24 2.34 13.76
C SER A 95 15.53 1.65 15.11
N LYS A 96 14.49 1.21 15.82
CA LYS A 96 14.59 0.49 17.11
C LYS A 96 14.25 -1.00 17.05
N LEU A 97 14.04 -1.57 15.86
CA LEU A 97 13.85 -3.00 15.69
C LEU A 97 15.08 -3.58 14.99
N GLU A 98 15.12 -4.90 14.88
CA GLU A 98 16.18 -5.59 14.16
C GLU A 98 16.23 -5.18 12.69
N ALA A 99 17.35 -5.48 12.03
CA ALA A 99 17.45 -5.29 10.59
C ALA A 99 16.38 -6.13 9.88
N ILE A 100 15.86 -5.61 8.76
CA ILE A 100 15.00 -6.39 7.88
C ILE A 100 15.83 -7.56 7.33
N SER A 101 15.34 -8.79 7.45
CA SER A 101 16.03 -9.96 6.88
C SER A 101 16.07 -9.87 5.35
N GLU A 102 16.98 -10.59 4.69
CA GLU A 102 17.06 -10.58 3.23
C GLU A 102 15.76 -11.12 2.60
N GLU A 103 15.14 -12.12 3.20
CA GLU A 103 13.88 -12.69 2.75
C GLU A 103 12.73 -11.68 2.90
N ALA A 104 12.68 -10.98 4.03
CA ALA A 104 11.70 -9.91 4.23
C ALA A 104 11.91 -8.80 3.21
N GLN A 105 13.16 -8.37 2.94
CA GLN A 105 13.45 -7.35 1.94
C GLN A 105 13.03 -7.78 0.52
N GLN A 106 13.30 -9.03 0.14
CA GLN A 106 12.86 -9.59 -1.15
C GLN A 106 11.33 -9.58 -1.24
N PHE A 107 10.65 -9.97 -0.16
CA PHE A 107 9.19 -9.93 -0.08
C PHE A 107 8.64 -8.50 -0.22
N LEU A 108 9.25 -7.49 0.43
CA LEU A 108 8.85 -6.09 0.27
C LEU A 108 9.03 -5.61 -1.18
N ASN A 109 10.14 -5.97 -1.81
CA ASN A 109 10.41 -5.61 -3.21
C ASN A 109 9.39 -6.24 -4.17
N GLN A 110 9.05 -7.51 -3.98
CA GLN A 110 8.02 -8.20 -4.78
C GLN A 110 6.65 -7.55 -4.61
N LYS A 111 6.30 -7.14 -3.38
CA LYS A 111 5.05 -6.41 -3.12
C LYS A 111 5.02 -5.06 -3.81
N ASP A 112 6.11 -4.31 -3.75
CA ASP A 112 6.24 -3.01 -4.42
C ASP A 112 6.12 -3.14 -5.94
N GLU A 113 6.80 -4.11 -6.54
CA GLU A 113 6.72 -4.38 -7.97
C GLU A 113 5.30 -4.77 -8.41
N ALA A 114 4.65 -5.66 -7.65
CA ALA A 114 3.28 -6.08 -7.92
C ALA A 114 2.28 -4.90 -7.83
N ALA A 115 2.40 -4.05 -6.81
CA ALA A 115 1.54 -2.88 -6.66
C ALA A 115 1.72 -1.89 -7.82
N ARG A 116 2.98 -1.59 -8.18
CA ARG A 116 3.30 -0.70 -9.31
C ARG A 116 2.76 -1.26 -10.63
N ALA A 117 2.94 -2.56 -10.89
CA ALA A 117 2.42 -3.22 -12.07
C ALA A 117 0.89 -3.18 -12.13
N ALA A 118 0.22 -3.45 -11.00
CA ALA A 118 -1.24 -3.39 -10.91
C ALA A 118 -1.79 -1.97 -11.16
N ILE A 119 -1.16 -0.94 -10.57
CA ILE A 119 -1.54 0.46 -10.78
C ILE A 119 -1.33 0.86 -12.25
N ALA A 120 -0.17 0.56 -12.83
CA ALA A 120 0.12 0.89 -14.23
C ALA A 120 -0.87 0.21 -15.20
N LYS A 121 -1.17 -1.07 -14.96
CA LYS A 121 -2.18 -1.82 -15.72
C LYS A 121 -3.58 -1.23 -15.56
N ALA A 122 -3.97 -0.86 -14.34
CA ALA A 122 -5.29 -0.29 -14.07
C ALA A 122 -5.50 1.09 -14.71
N ILE A 123 -4.43 1.88 -14.85
CA ILE A 123 -4.43 3.14 -15.59
C ILE A 123 -4.60 2.88 -17.08
N SER A 124 -3.76 2.02 -17.67
CA SER A 124 -3.77 1.76 -19.12
C SER A 124 -5.10 1.15 -19.59
N GLU A 125 -5.67 0.21 -18.84
CA GLU A 125 -6.97 -0.40 -19.14
C GLU A 125 -8.13 0.61 -19.13
N ARG A 126 -8.06 1.65 -18.29
CA ARG A 126 -9.10 2.69 -18.24
C ARG A 126 -8.93 3.73 -19.32
N LEU A 127 -7.69 4.03 -19.71
CA LEU A 127 -7.42 4.92 -20.85
C LEU A 127 -7.84 4.28 -22.17
N GLY A 128 -7.58 2.98 -22.36
CA GLY A 128 -7.97 2.25 -23.57
C GLY A 128 -9.47 1.97 -23.70
N LYS A 129 -10.27 2.25 -22.66
CA LYS A 129 -11.74 2.16 -22.67
C LYS A 129 -12.43 3.47 -23.09
N LYS A 130 -11.67 4.54 -23.33
CA LYS A 130 -12.20 5.83 -23.79
C LYS A 130 -12.44 5.86 -25.29
#